data_AF-A0A8C2YWL9-F1
#
_entry.id   AF-A0A8C2YWL9-F1
#
_cell.length_a   1.000
_cell.length_b   1.000
_cell.length_c   1.000
_cell.angle_alpha   90.00
_cell.angle_beta   90.00
_cell.angle_gamma   90.00
#
_symmetry.space_group_name_H-M   'P 1'
#
loop_
_entity.id
_entity.type
_entity.pdbx_description
1 polymer ?
#
loop_
_entity_poly.entity_id
_entity_poly.type
_entity_poly.pdbx_seq_one_letter_code
_entity_poly.pdbx_strand_id
1 'polypeptide(L)'
;MEDNTPNSCAPLPLCTLRLLIPPIRLVSAAIWQTIQQKVVADYGMLEEFVFVVTDIVPKLLTPRQRAQLIMGLRARLILELCQFEATADIRLVQPHLDRVQTLIEAWVVEGCASNMKVPHSKFVDLVQNLLKNRDEREHFFQNVFPVEFGPAYDDALHDLMWLFLSRLEQFLPLQTFQQVSSMFGEASSVLDECMDSVSRCRELKTLLQYQKDLGQLDHNERTSPLEPSWSFALELESIII
;
A
#
# COMPACT_ATOMS: atom_id res chain seq x y z
N MET A 1 -44.25 2.16 8.55
CA MET A 1 -43.13 2.95 7.99
C MET A 1 -41.92 2.05 8.09
N GLU A 2 -41.67 1.30 7.02
CA GLU A 2 -40.56 0.39 6.89
C GLU A 2 -39.27 1.19 6.65
N ASP A 3 -38.25 0.82 7.41
CA ASP A 3 -36.90 1.38 7.38
C ASP A 3 -36.14 0.73 6.21
N ASN A 4 -36.04 1.45 5.10
CA ASN A 4 -35.26 1.06 3.93
C ASN A 4 -33.84 1.62 4.06
N THR A 5 -32.99 0.97 4.85
CA THR A 5 -31.54 1.11 4.72
C THR A 5 -31.08 0.27 3.52
N PRO A 6 -30.37 0.83 2.53
CA PRO A 6 -29.84 0.03 1.43
C PRO A 6 -28.82 -0.97 1.99
N ASN A 7 -28.99 -2.24 1.60
CA ASN A 7 -28.12 -3.36 1.95
C ASN A 7 -26.63 -2.96 1.95
N SER A 8 -26.05 -2.82 3.14
CA SER A 8 -24.60 -2.82 3.31
C SER A 8 -24.11 -4.22 2.95
N CYS A 9 -23.70 -4.39 1.70
CA CYS A 9 -23.14 -5.65 1.23
C CYS A 9 -21.88 -5.95 2.06
N ALA A 10 -21.84 -7.12 2.70
CA ALA A 10 -20.70 -7.51 3.54
C ALA A 10 -19.39 -7.39 2.75
N PRO A 11 -18.29 -6.94 3.37
CA PRO A 11 -17.02 -6.76 2.68
C PRO A 11 -16.55 -8.07 2.06
N LEU A 12 -16.15 -8.01 0.78
CA LEU A 12 -15.64 -9.17 0.06
C LEU A 12 -14.39 -9.74 0.76
N PRO A 13 -14.26 -11.07 0.88
CA PRO A 13 -13.04 -11.69 1.36
C PRO A 13 -11.82 -11.28 0.53
N LEU A 14 -10.66 -11.13 1.16
CA LEU A 14 -9.42 -10.74 0.49
C LEU A 14 -9.07 -11.65 -0.70
N CYS A 15 -9.34 -12.95 -0.59
CA CYS A 15 -9.12 -13.92 -1.67
C CYS A 15 -9.95 -13.60 -2.92
N THR A 16 -11.18 -13.11 -2.74
CA THR A 16 -12.06 -12.68 -3.83
C THR A 16 -11.60 -11.34 -4.43
N LEU A 17 -11.17 -10.40 -3.59
CA LEU A 17 -10.64 -9.10 -4.06
C LEU A 17 -9.40 -9.25 -4.94
N ARG A 18 -8.53 -10.23 -4.66
CA ARG A 18 -7.33 -10.54 -5.46
C ARG A 18 -7.63 -10.92 -6.91
N LEU A 19 -8.86 -11.32 -7.23
CA LEU A 19 -9.27 -11.59 -8.62
C LEU A 19 -9.62 -10.32 -9.39
N LEU A 20 -10.05 -9.26 -8.70
CA LEU A 20 -10.48 -7.99 -9.32
C LEU A 20 -9.41 -6.91 -9.30
N ILE A 21 -8.63 -6.89 -8.23
CA ILE A 21 -7.75 -5.78 -7.90
C ILE A 21 -6.31 -6.28 -7.96
N PRO A 22 -5.42 -5.64 -8.74
CA PRO A 22 -4.02 -6.01 -8.76
C PRO A 22 -3.42 -5.99 -7.35
N PRO A 23 -2.52 -6.92 -7.00
CA PRO A 23 -1.93 -6.99 -5.66
C PRO A 23 -1.36 -5.65 -5.18
N ILE A 24 -0.74 -4.87 -6.07
CA ILE A 24 -0.16 -3.58 -5.70
C ILE A 24 -1.22 -2.58 -5.23
N ARG A 25 -2.41 -2.53 -5.85
CA ARG A 25 -3.47 -1.62 -5.44
C ARG A 25 -4.10 -2.02 -4.11
N LEU A 26 -4.18 -3.33 -3.84
CA LEU A 26 -4.60 -3.83 -2.52
C LEU A 26 -3.62 -3.40 -1.42
N VAL A 27 -2.32 -3.56 -1.66
CA VAL A 27 -1.28 -3.12 -0.73
C VAL A 27 -1.31 -1.60 -0.55
N SER A 28 -1.39 -0.83 -1.64
CA SER A 28 -1.51 0.64 -1.58
C SER A 28 -2.72 1.09 -0.77
N ALA A 29 -3.88 0.46 -0.96
CA ALA A 29 -5.09 0.77 -0.20
C ALA A 29 -4.93 0.43 1.30
N ALA A 30 -4.31 -0.70 1.63
CA ALA A 30 -4.03 -1.08 3.02
C ALA A 30 -3.06 -0.09 3.68
N ILE A 31 -1.94 0.23 3.04
CA ILE A 31 -0.97 1.24 3.49
C ILE A 31 -1.67 2.58 3.72
N TRP A 32 -2.51 3.01 2.78
CA TRP A 32 -3.25 4.26 2.91
C TRP A 32 -4.16 4.26 4.14
N GLN A 33 -4.92 3.18 4.36
CA GLN A 33 -5.77 3.03 5.54
C GLN A 33 -4.96 3.02 6.85
N THR A 34 -3.80 2.36 6.89
CA THR A 34 -2.90 2.35 8.06
C THR A 34 -2.46 3.77 8.43
N ILE A 35 -2.15 4.63 7.45
CA ILE A 35 -1.79 6.04 7.69
C ILE A 35 -3.01 6.85 8.14
N GLN A 36 -4.16 6.70 7.49
CA GLN A 36 -5.40 7.41 7.85
C GLN A 36 -5.82 7.13 9.29
N GLN A 37 -5.75 5.85 9.69
CA GLN A 37 -6.15 5.39 11.01
C GLN A 37 -5.05 5.53 12.06
N LYS A 38 -3.86 6.03 11.66
CA LYS A 38 -2.68 6.20 12.51
C LYS A 38 -2.32 4.92 13.26
N VAL A 39 -2.33 3.79 12.57
CA VAL A 39 -1.92 2.50 13.14
C VAL A 39 -0.39 2.46 13.19
N VAL A 40 0.18 3.19 14.15
CA VAL A 40 1.62 3.45 14.24
C VAL A 40 2.44 2.17 14.40
N ALA A 41 1.88 1.13 15.02
CA ALA A 41 2.52 -0.18 15.17
C ALA A 41 3.00 -0.78 13.82
N ASP A 42 2.29 -0.47 12.73
CA ASP A 42 2.60 -0.99 11.39
C ASP A 42 3.56 -0.09 10.59
N TYR A 43 3.96 1.07 11.12
CA TYR A 43 4.80 2.03 10.39
C TYR A 43 6.19 1.48 10.07
N GLY A 44 6.66 0.48 10.82
CA GLY A 44 7.88 -0.26 10.47
C GLY A 44 7.75 -0.95 9.11
N MET A 45 6.68 -1.74 8.94
CA MET A 45 6.38 -2.44 7.69
C MET A 45 6.20 -1.46 6.52
N LEU A 46 5.59 -0.31 6.78
CA LEU A 46 5.36 0.70 5.76
C LEU A 46 6.68 1.35 5.32
N GLU A 47 7.59 1.62 6.26
CA GLU A 47 8.94 2.10 5.96
C GLU A 47 9.70 1.08 5.10
N GLU A 48 9.66 -0.21 5.45
CA GLU A 48 10.38 -1.24 4.70
C GLU A 48 9.86 -1.35 3.26
N PHE A 49 8.53 -1.27 3.08
CA PHE A 49 7.93 -1.24 1.75
C PHE A 49 8.39 -0.04 0.93
N VAL A 50 8.32 1.17 1.50
CA VAL A 50 8.79 2.39 0.83
C VAL A 50 10.27 2.28 0.49
N PHE A 51 11.10 1.80 1.41
CA PHE A 51 12.53 1.62 1.22
C PHE A 51 12.82 0.72 0.03
N VAL A 52 12.24 -0.49 -0.02
CA VAL A 52 12.47 -1.47 -1.09
C VAL A 52 11.98 -0.95 -2.44
N VAL A 53 10.77 -0.39 -2.50
CA VAL A 53 10.19 0.09 -3.75
C VAL A 53 11.00 1.27 -4.31
N THR A 54 11.45 2.18 -3.45
CA THR A 54 12.28 3.33 -3.86
C THR A 54 13.74 2.96 -4.11
N ASP A 55 14.21 1.82 -3.63
CA ASP A 55 15.53 1.28 -3.99
C ASP A 55 15.52 0.74 -5.43
N ILE A 56 14.47 0.00 -5.79
CA ILE A 56 14.27 -0.55 -7.14
C ILE A 56 13.94 0.57 -8.14
N VAL A 57 13.09 1.52 -7.75
CA VAL A 57 12.62 2.62 -8.61
C VAL A 57 12.88 3.98 -7.92
N PRO A 58 14.14 4.45 -7.90
CA PRO A 58 14.53 5.66 -7.17
C PRO A 58 13.88 6.94 -7.70
N LYS A 59 13.32 6.91 -8.91
CA LYS A 59 12.63 8.06 -9.52
C LYS A 59 11.22 8.30 -8.94
N LEU A 60 10.69 7.38 -8.13
CA LEU A 60 9.35 7.54 -7.53
C LEU A 60 9.30 8.72 -6.56
N LEU A 61 10.37 8.99 -5.83
CA LEU A 61 10.48 10.12 -4.92
C LEU A 61 11.82 10.82 -5.13
N THR A 62 11.86 12.12 -4.89
CA THR A 62 13.17 12.78 -4.78
C THR A 62 13.94 12.23 -3.57
N PRO A 63 15.28 12.27 -3.56
CA PRO A 63 16.07 11.81 -2.41
C PRO A 63 15.58 12.39 -1.09
N ARG A 64 15.23 13.69 -1.08
CA ARG A 64 14.66 14.39 0.09
C ARG A 64 13.27 13.88 0.50
N GLN A 65 12.38 13.58 -0.45
CA GLN A 65 11.04 13.06 -0.13
C GLN A 65 11.09 11.62 0.37
N ARG A 66 11.85 10.76 -0.32
CA ARG A 66 12.16 9.39 0.13
C ARG A 66 12.66 9.43 1.56
N ALA A 67 13.57 10.38 1.78
CA ALA A 67 14.20 10.59 3.04
C ALA A 67 13.24 10.91 4.19
N GLN A 68 12.46 11.96 3.98
CA GLN A 68 11.48 12.44 4.95
C GLN A 68 10.42 11.37 5.26
N LEU A 69 9.97 10.62 4.25
CA LEU A 69 8.95 9.59 4.44
C LEU A 69 9.47 8.43 5.29
N ILE A 70 10.62 7.85 4.90
CA ILE A 70 11.23 6.71 5.61
C ILE A 70 11.58 7.08 7.05
N MET A 71 12.29 8.19 7.24
CA MET A 71 12.69 8.64 8.57
C MET A 71 11.49 9.08 9.40
N GLY A 72 10.48 9.67 8.77
CA GLY A 72 9.28 10.11 9.47
C GLY A 72 8.46 8.93 10.03
N LEU A 73 8.23 7.91 9.21
CA LEU A 73 7.56 6.68 9.66
C LEU A 73 8.31 6.03 10.83
N ARG A 74 9.63 5.90 10.70
CA ARG A 74 10.47 5.26 11.72
C ARG A 74 10.53 6.09 13.01
N ALA A 75 10.66 7.41 12.91
CA ALA A 75 10.67 8.29 14.07
C ALA A 75 9.34 8.24 14.82
N ARG A 76 8.20 8.27 14.11
CA ARG A 76 6.88 8.15 14.74
C ARG A 76 6.70 6.84 15.49
N LEU A 77 7.11 5.72 14.91
CA LEU A 77 7.09 4.41 15.58
C LEU A 77 7.93 4.42 16.86
N ILE A 78 9.15 4.96 16.82
CA ILE A 78 10.03 5.03 17.99
C ILE A 78 9.41 5.89 19.10
N LEU A 79 8.83 7.03 18.75
CA LEU A 79 8.19 7.91 19.74
C LEU A 79 6.96 7.25 20.37
N GLU A 80 6.17 6.49 19.61
CA GLU A 80 5.04 5.71 20.15
C GLU A 80 5.51 4.68 21.19
N LEU A 81 6.59 3.95 20.89
CA LEU A 81 7.18 3.00 21.85
C LEU A 81 7.68 3.69 23.11
N CYS A 82 8.24 4.89 22.98
CA CYS A 82 8.71 5.68 24.11
C CYS A 82 7.58 6.30 24.95
N GLN A 83 6.36 6.42 24.43
CA GLN A 83 5.30 7.19 25.08
C GLN A 83 4.85 6.58 26.41
N PHE A 84 4.69 5.27 26.46
CA PHE A 84 4.19 4.57 27.65
C PHE A 84 5.31 3.89 28.43
N GLU A 85 5.24 3.94 29.75
CA GLU A 85 6.26 3.36 30.62
C GLU A 85 6.42 1.84 30.44
N ALA A 86 5.34 1.15 30.05
CA ALA A 86 5.35 -0.28 29.75
C ALA A 86 6.07 -0.64 28.43
N THR A 87 6.15 0.29 27.48
CA THR A 87 6.72 0.07 26.15
C THR A 87 8.07 0.75 25.95
N ALA A 88 8.42 1.70 26.82
CA ALA A 88 9.70 2.40 26.87
C ALA A 88 10.85 1.50 27.41
N ASP A 89 10.92 0.26 26.93
CA ASP A 89 12.03 -0.65 27.17
C ASP A 89 13.07 -0.44 26.06
N ILE A 90 14.32 -0.18 26.49
CA ILE A 90 15.45 -0.05 25.59
C ILE A 90 15.61 -1.26 24.66
N ARG A 91 15.23 -2.46 25.10
CA ARG A 91 15.29 -3.69 24.29
C ARG A 91 14.34 -3.66 23.09
N LEU A 92 13.20 -2.99 23.24
CA LEU A 92 12.21 -2.84 22.16
C LEU A 92 12.59 -1.69 21.23
N VAL A 93 13.19 -0.62 21.76
CA VAL A 93 13.51 0.59 20.99
C VAL A 93 14.86 0.49 20.26
N GLN A 94 15.84 -0.22 20.81
CA GLN A 94 17.19 -0.31 20.25
C GLN A 94 17.24 -0.79 18.79
N PRO A 95 16.51 -1.85 18.38
CA PRO A 95 16.51 -2.30 16.98
C PRO A 95 16.06 -1.21 16.00
N HIS A 96 15.14 -0.33 16.43
CA HIS A 96 14.67 0.77 15.61
C HIS A 96 15.69 1.92 15.54
N LEU A 97 16.45 2.17 16.63
CA LEU A 97 17.56 3.12 16.62
C LEU A 97 18.71 2.66 15.73
N ASP A 98 19.05 1.38 15.77
CA ASP A 98 20.06 0.77 14.90
C ASP A 98 19.62 0.90 13.43
N ARG A 99 18.33 0.66 13.14
CA ARG A 99 17.76 0.87 11.80
C ARG A 99 17.86 2.33 11.35
N VAL A 100 17.58 3.30 12.21
CA VAL A 100 17.76 4.73 11.90
C VAL A 100 19.22 5.03 11.53
N GLN A 101 20.17 4.46 12.27
CA GLN A 101 21.59 4.63 11.98
C GLN A 101 21.96 4.04 10.60
N THR A 102 21.49 2.83 10.28
CA THR A 102 21.68 2.21 8.95
C THR A 102 21.08 3.06 7.82
N LEU A 103 19.92 3.67 8.04
CA LEU A 103 19.27 4.53 7.04
C LEU A 103 20.06 5.81 6.78
N ILE A 104 20.60 6.42 7.83
CA ILE A 104 21.48 7.61 7.71
C ILE A 104 22.74 7.24 6.92
N GLU A 105 23.35 6.10 7.21
CA GLU A 105 24.52 5.59 6.49
C GLU A 105 24.24 5.41 5.00
N ALA A 106 23.11 4.76 4.67
CA ALA A 106 22.71 4.54 3.29
C ALA A 106 22.59 5.86 2.50
N TRP A 107 21.99 6.90 3.08
CA TRP A 107 21.85 8.18 2.37
C TRP A 107 23.15 8.95 2.22
N VAL A 108 24.06 8.89 3.19
CA VAL A 108 25.37 9.54 3.08
C VAL A 108 26.15 8.95 1.91
N VAL A 109 26.04 7.64 1.70
CA VAL A 109 26.63 6.95 0.54
C VAL A 109 25.97 7.40 -0.78
N GLU A 110 24.65 7.56 -0.80
CA GLU A 110 23.87 7.93 -1.99
C GLU A 110 24.08 9.40 -2.44
N GLY A 111 24.44 10.31 -1.51
CA GLY A 111 24.42 11.77 -1.71
C GLY A 111 25.77 12.49 -1.94
N CYS A 112 26.89 11.79 -2.11
CA CYS A 112 28.30 12.26 -2.18
C CYS A 112 29.07 12.31 -0.85
N ALA A 113 29.91 11.30 -0.59
CA ALA A 113 31.36 11.38 -0.30
C ALA A 113 31.79 10.13 0.51
N SER A 114 32.69 9.30 -0.06
CA SER A 114 33.14 8.03 0.55
C SER A 114 33.95 8.18 1.86
N ASN A 115 34.06 9.38 2.43
CA ASN A 115 34.99 9.70 3.52
C ASN A 115 34.35 10.54 4.66
N MET A 116 33.03 10.74 4.67
CA MET A 116 32.36 11.49 5.75
C MET A 116 32.01 10.57 6.92
N LYS A 117 32.38 10.97 8.14
CA LYS A 117 31.90 10.31 9.37
C LYS A 117 30.38 10.40 9.39
N VAL A 118 29.73 9.28 9.66
CA VAL A 118 28.26 9.23 9.78
C VAL A 118 27.85 10.25 10.84
N PRO A 119 26.98 11.22 10.50
CA PRO A 119 26.59 12.24 11.46
C PRO A 119 25.84 11.58 12.62
N HIS A 120 26.29 11.87 13.83
CA HIS A 120 25.59 11.45 15.04
C HIS A 120 24.20 12.06 15.05
N SER A 121 23.17 11.23 15.20
CA SER A 121 21.79 11.66 15.06
C SER A 121 21.29 12.31 16.35
N LYS A 122 20.97 13.60 16.30
CA LYS A 122 20.29 14.34 17.39
C LYS A 122 19.00 13.65 17.83
N PHE A 123 18.32 12.94 16.92
CA PHE A 123 17.12 12.18 17.23
C PHE A 123 17.44 10.94 18.09
N VAL A 124 18.56 10.26 17.83
CA VAL A 124 18.99 9.12 18.65
C VAL A 124 19.31 9.59 20.07
N ASP A 125 19.99 10.73 20.23
CA ASP A 125 20.25 11.33 21.55
C ASP A 125 18.97 11.66 22.31
N LEU A 126 18.00 12.28 21.62
CA LEU A 126 16.69 12.58 22.18
C LEU A 126 16.04 11.29 22.70
N VAL A 127 15.95 10.25 21.88
CA VAL A 127 15.30 8.99 22.27
C VAL A 127 16.01 8.33 23.45
N GLN A 128 17.34 8.29 23.44
CA GLN A 128 18.10 7.74 24.56
C GLN A 128 17.85 8.51 25.87
N ASN A 129 17.63 9.82 25.78
CA ASN A 129 17.30 10.64 26.93
C ASN A 129 15.87 10.37 27.45
N LEU A 130 14.89 10.28 26.54
CA LEU A 130 13.51 9.91 26.87
C LEU A 130 13.41 8.53 27.56
N LEU A 131 14.28 7.59 27.19
CA LEU A 131 14.33 6.26 27.81
C LEU A 131 14.99 6.27 29.20
N LYS A 132 15.90 7.22 29.47
CA LYS A 132 16.65 7.30 30.73
C LYS A 132 15.94 8.14 31.79
N ASN A 133 15.31 9.24 31.38
CA ASN A 133 14.75 10.23 32.29
C ASN A 133 13.22 10.35 32.15
N ARG A 134 12.50 9.90 33.18
CA ARG A 134 11.04 9.92 33.22
C ARG A 134 10.46 11.33 33.16
N ASP A 135 11.07 12.29 33.84
CA ASP A 135 10.56 13.66 33.92
C ASP A 135 10.71 14.38 32.57
N GLU A 136 11.84 14.17 31.90
CA GLU A 136 12.08 14.69 30.55
C GLU A 136 11.16 14.04 29.52
N ARG A 137 10.88 12.74 29.67
CA ARG A 137 9.89 12.03 28.85
C ARG A 137 8.51 12.64 29.00
N GLU A 138 8.05 12.83 30.23
CA GLU A 138 6.75 13.44 30.50
C GLU A 138 6.67 14.86 29.93
N HIS A 139 7.70 15.68 30.16
CA HIS A 139 7.78 17.03 29.61
C HIS A 139 7.74 17.03 28.07
N PHE A 140 8.49 16.14 27.43
CA PHE A 140 8.54 16.02 25.97
C PHE A 140 7.16 15.68 25.40
N PHE A 141 6.48 14.65 25.90
CA PHE A 141 5.17 14.25 25.37
C PHE A 141 4.06 15.26 25.65
N GLN A 142 4.17 16.06 26.71
CA GLN A 142 3.19 17.11 27.04
C GLN A 142 3.42 18.40 26.24
N ASN A 143 4.68 18.81 26.04
CA ASN A 143 4.99 20.17 25.56
C ASN A 143 5.66 20.21 24.18
N VAL A 144 6.48 19.23 23.84
CA VAL A 144 7.30 19.22 22.61
C VAL A 144 6.64 18.39 21.52
N PHE A 145 6.22 17.17 21.85
CA PHE A 145 5.63 16.22 20.91
C PHE A 145 4.40 16.77 20.18
N PRO A 146 3.42 17.44 20.82
CA PRO A 146 2.25 17.97 20.12
C PRO A 146 2.59 19.10 19.12
N VAL A 147 3.74 19.74 19.29
CA VAL A 147 4.19 20.85 18.44
C VAL A 147 5.05 20.32 17.29
N GLU A 148 6.05 19.49 17.59
CA GLU A 148 7.02 19.01 16.59
C GLU A 148 6.55 17.76 15.83
N PHE A 149 5.77 16.91 16.49
CA PHE A 149 5.29 15.62 15.98
C PHE A 149 3.75 15.53 16.02
N GLY A 150 3.08 16.67 16.09
CA GLY A 150 1.62 16.78 16.12
C GLY A 150 0.96 16.71 14.74
N PRO A 151 -0.22 17.34 14.56
CA PRO A 151 -1.00 17.25 13.32
C PRO A 151 -0.21 17.63 12.06
N ALA A 152 0.61 18.68 12.10
CA ALA A 152 1.40 19.10 10.94
C ALA A 152 2.41 18.04 10.47
N TYR A 153 2.94 17.25 11.41
CA TYR A 153 3.83 16.13 11.10
C TYR A 153 3.05 14.98 10.48
N ASP A 154 1.88 14.65 11.05
CA ASP A 154 0.99 13.61 10.52
C ASP A 154 0.50 13.96 9.10
N ASP A 155 0.15 15.22 8.85
CA ASP A 155 -0.26 15.72 7.52
C ASP A 155 0.89 15.61 6.51
N ALA A 156 2.11 15.95 6.91
CA ALA A 156 3.28 15.80 6.06
C ALA A 156 3.57 14.33 5.71
N LEU A 157 3.41 13.41 6.68
CA LEU A 157 3.53 11.96 6.43
C LEU A 157 2.45 11.46 5.47
N HIS A 158 1.21 11.90 5.68
CA HIS A 158 0.08 11.60 4.82
C HIS A 158 0.32 12.05 3.38
N ASP A 159 0.75 13.29 3.18
CA ASP A 159 1.00 13.85 1.84
C ASP A 159 2.15 13.15 1.12
N LEU A 160 3.23 12.83 1.85
CA LEU A 160 4.35 12.07 1.30
C LEU A 160 3.96 10.65 0.93
N MET A 161 3.18 9.96 1.78
CA MET A 161 2.69 8.62 1.46
C MET A 161 1.74 8.65 0.27
N TRP A 162 0.82 9.62 0.22
CA TRP A 162 -0.08 9.80 -0.92
C TRP A 162 0.68 9.99 -2.23
N LEU A 163 1.68 10.87 -2.21
CA LEU A 163 2.53 11.14 -3.36
C LEU A 163 3.25 9.87 -3.83
N PHE A 164 3.81 9.11 -2.90
CA PHE A 164 4.49 7.84 -3.18
C PHE A 164 3.54 6.84 -3.82
N LEU A 165 2.39 6.57 -3.20
CA LEU A 165 1.40 5.61 -3.70
C LEU A 165 0.83 6.02 -5.06
N SER A 166 0.53 7.31 -5.25
CA SER A 166 0.03 7.84 -6.52
C SER A 166 1.01 7.63 -7.67
N ARG A 167 2.31 7.86 -7.42
CA ARG A 167 3.37 7.63 -8.41
C ARG A 167 3.62 6.15 -8.66
N LEU A 168 3.50 5.32 -7.63
CA LEU A 168 3.62 3.88 -7.75
C LEU A 168 2.51 3.29 -8.62
N GLU A 169 1.26 3.75 -8.45
CA GLU A 169 0.14 3.35 -9.32
C GLU A 169 0.35 3.80 -10.76
N GLN A 170 0.85 5.02 -10.99
CA GLN A 170 1.18 5.51 -12.34
C GLN A 170 2.30 4.70 -13.00
N PHE A 171 3.25 4.20 -12.21
CA PHE A 171 4.34 3.36 -12.71
C PHE A 171 3.87 1.95 -13.11
N LEU A 172 2.77 1.46 -12.52
CA LEU A 172 2.21 0.13 -12.77
C LEU A 172 0.78 0.22 -13.35
N PRO A 173 0.64 0.71 -14.60
CA PRO A 173 -0.67 0.89 -15.20
C PRO A 173 -1.40 -0.45 -15.38
N LEU A 174 -2.72 -0.40 -15.22
CA LEU A 174 -3.60 -1.52 -15.55
C LEU A 174 -3.47 -1.85 -17.03
N GLN A 175 -3.21 -3.12 -17.33
CA GLN A 175 -3.12 -3.60 -18.70
C GLN A 175 -4.50 -3.96 -19.23
N THR A 176 -4.83 -3.51 -20.44
CA THR A 176 -6.04 -3.95 -21.15
C THR A 176 -5.85 -5.36 -21.69
N PHE A 177 -6.95 -6.05 -22.03
CA PHE A 177 -6.86 -7.37 -22.66
C PHE A 177 -6.03 -7.34 -23.96
N GLN A 178 -6.07 -6.23 -24.71
CA GLN A 178 -5.28 -6.04 -25.93
C GLN A 178 -3.78 -5.98 -25.62
N GLN A 179 -3.40 -5.20 -24.60
CA GLN A 179 -2.00 -5.11 -24.16
C GLN A 179 -1.50 -6.47 -23.67
N VAL A 180 -2.27 -7.17 -22.83
CA VAL A 180 -1.93 -8.51 -22.35
C VAL A 180 -1.82 -9.52 -23.51
N SER A 181 -2.71 -9.47 -24.50
CA SER A 181 -2.67 -10.36 -25.66
C SER A 181 -1.37 -10.23 -26.46
N SER A 182 -0.77 -9.03 -26.51
CA SER A 182 0.50 -8.78 -27.18
C SER A 182 1.74 -9.25 -26.41
N MET A 183 1.58 -9.63 -25.14
CA MET A 183 2.66 -10.15 -24.28
C MET A 183 2.83 -11.67 -24.38
N PHE A 184 1.84 -12.38 -24.94
CA PHE A 184 1.91 -13.84 -25.11
C PHE A 184 2.72 -14.21 -26.35
N GLY A 185 3.61 -15.20 -26.20
CA GLY A 185 4.34 -15.80 -27.32
C GLY A 185 3.47 -16.81 -28.09
N GLU A 186 3.11 -17.92 -27.43
CA GLU A 186 2.23 -18.96 -27.97
C GLU A 186 0.90 -18.99 -27.21
N ALA A 187 -0.20 -18.70 -27.90
CA ALA A 187 -1.51 -18.57 -27.26
C ALA A 187 -2.08 -19.90 -26.73
N SER A 188 -1.77 -21.03 -27.37
CA SER A 188 -2.39 -22.33 -27.05
C SER A 188 -1.96 -22.88 -25.69
N SER A 189 -0.67 -22.83 -25.37
CA SER A 189 -0.15 -23.33 -24.09
C SER A 189 -0.58 -22.45 -22.91
N VAL A 190 -0.62 -21.13 -23.11
CA VAL A 190 -1.12 -20.16 -22.12
C VAL A 190 -2.60 -20.37 -21.84
N LEU A 191 -3.41 -20.67 -22.85
CA LEU A 191 -4.85 -20.87 -22.69
C LEU A 191 -5.16 -22.08 -21.82
N ASP A 192 -4.52 -23.23 -22.07
CA ASP A 192 -4.72 -24.45 -21.29
C ASP A 192 -4.37 -24.22 -19.81
N GLU A 193 -3.23 -23.59 -19.53
CA GLU A 193 -2.80 -23.26 -18.16
C GLU A 193 -3.77 -22.28 -17.45
N CYS A 194 -4.26 -21.29 -18.19
CA CYS A 194 -5.21 -20.31 -17.68
C CYS A 194 -6.58 -20.93 -17.37
N MET A 195 -7.10 -21.80 -18.26
CA MET A 195 -8.40 -22.46 -18.07
C MET A 195 -8.36 -23.46 -16.90
N ASP A 196 -7.26 -24.18 -16.74
CA ASP A 196 -7.03 -25.05 -15.58
C ASP A 196 -6.98 -24.26 -14.26
N SER A 197 -6.33 -23.10 -14.26
CA SER A 197 -6.26 -22.22 -13.08
C SER A 197 -7.63 -21.62 -12.73
N VAL A 198 -8.36 -21.16 -13.73
CA VAL A 198 -9.70 -20.57 -13.61
C VAL A 198 -10.72 -21.59 -13.09
N SER A 199 -10.73 -22.81 -13.64
CA SER A 199 -11.67 -23.86 -13.23
C SER A 199 -11.48 -24.30 -11.76
N ARG A 200 -10.24 -24.20 -11.24
CA ARG A 200 -9.90 -24.53 -9.85
C ARG A 200 -10.13 -23.36 -8.88
N CYS A 201 -10.30 -22.13 -9.38
CA CYS A 201 -10.47 -20.94 -8.57
C CYS A 201 -11.91 -20.80 -8.04
N ARG A 202 -12.14 -21.26 -6.81
CA ARG A 202 -13.46 -21.18 -6.14
C ARG A 202 -13.89 -19.73 -5.91
N GLU A 203 -12.93 -18.85 -5.68
CA GLU A 203 -13.12 -17.43 -5.45
C GLU A 203 -13.78 -16.75 -6.65
N LEU A 204 -13.52 -17.23 -7.87
CA LEU A 204 -14.13 -16.68 -9.08
C LEU A 204 -15.63 -16.97 -9.11
N LYS A 205 -16.05 -18.17 -8.71
CA LYS A 205 -17.48 -18.48 -8.58
C LYS A 205 -18.14 -17.56 -7.57
N THR A 206 -17.54 -17.40 -6.39
CA THR A 206 -18.04 -16.49 -5.35
C THR A 206 -18.13 -15.05 -5.87
N LEU A 207 -17.12 -14.60 -6.62
CA LEU A 207 -17.09 -13.28 -7.22
C LEU A 207 -18.22 -13.06 -8.23
N LEU A 208 -18.38 -13.99 -9.18
CA LEU A 208 -19.42 -13.90 -10.21
C LEU A 208 -20.81 -13.93 -9.58
N GLN A 209 -20.99 -14.74 -8.54
CA GLN A 209 -22.25 -14.82 -7.80
C GLN A 209 -22.52 -13.51 -7.04
N TYR A 210 -21.51 -12.96 -6.37
CA TYR A 210 -21.60 -11.66 -5.69
C TYR A 210 -21.92 -10.52 -6.66
N GLN A 211 -21.28 -10.48 -7.84
CA GLN A 211 -21.55 -9.48 -8.88
C GLN A 211 -22.96 -9.64 -9.47
N LYS A 212 -23.43 -10.88 -9.66
CA LYS A 212 -24.81 -11.18 -10.08
C LYS A 212 -25.83 -10.71 -9.03
N ASP A 213 -25.53 -10.87 -7.74
CA ASP A 213 -26.44 -10.49 -6.66
C ASP A 213 -26.44 -8.97 -6.43
N LEU A 214 -25.27 -8.31 -6.58
CA LEU A 214 -25.15 -6.85 -6.58
C LEU A 214 -25.86 -6.22 -7.77
N GLY A 215 -25.68 -6.81 -8.95
CA GLY A 215 -26.32 -6.42 -10.18
C GLY A 215 -27.39 -7.42 -10.54
N GLN A 216 -28.48 -7.50 -9.77
CA GLN A 216 -29.77 -7.88 -10.37
C GLN A 216 -29.91 -6.99 -11.60
N LEU A 217 -29.53 -7.54 -12.75
CA LEU A 217 -29.43 -6.86 -14.02
C LEU A 217 -30.67 -6.00 -14.14
N ASP A 218 -30.51 -4.68 -14.27
CA ASP A 218 -31.61 -3.78 -14.59
C ASP A 218 -32.37 -4.37 -15.77
N HIS A 219 -33.39 -5.16 -15.47
CA HIS A 219 -34.40 -5.59 -16.41
C HIS A 219 -35.28 -4.36 -16.61
N ASN A 220 -34.75 -3.42 -17.39
CA ASN A 220 -35.57 -2.60 -18.23
C ASN A 220 -34.84 -2.39 -19.55
N GLU A 221 -35.33 -3.13 -20.53
CA GLU A 221 -35.21 -2.82 -21.94
C GLU A 221 -35.24 -1.31 -22.19
N ARG A 222 -34.12 -0.76 -22.67
CA ARG A 222 -34.14 0.41 -23.54
C ARG A 222 -33.03 0.29 -24.59
N THR A 223 -33.35 -0.48 -25.63
CA THR A 223 -33.15 -0.13 -27.05
C THR A 223 -31.76 0.45 -27.45
N SER A 224 -30.84 -0.46 -27.79
CA SER A 224 -30.02 -0.63 -29.02
C SER A 224 -29.41 0.57 -29.80
N PRO A 225 -28.41 0.34 -30.71
CA PRO A 225 -27.43 -0.76 -30.79
C PRO A 225 -26.00 -0.29 -31.16
N LEU A 226 -24.98 -1.08 -30.81
CA LEU A 226 -23.79 -1.30 -31.65
C LEU A 226 -23.33 -2.74 -31.39
N GLU A 227 -24.09 -3.67 -31.95
CA GLU A 227 -23.74 -5.10 -32.02
C GLU A 227 -22.59 -5.31 -33.01
N PRO A 228 -21.58 -6.15 -32.70
CA PRO A 228 -20.71 -6.68 -33.73
C PRO A 228 -21.53 -7.56 -34.67
N SER A 229 -21.30 -7.38 -35.98
CA SER A 229 -22.01 -8.07 -37.07
C SER A 229 -22.16 -9.58 -36.81
N TRP A 230 -23.41 -10.04 -36.76
CA TRP A 230 -23.85 -11.44 -36.59
C TRP A 230 -23.40 -12.40 -37.72
N SER A 231 -22.59 -11.90 -38.67
CA SER A 231 -22.05 -12.68 -39.77
C SER A 231 -21.14 -13.84 -39.33
N PHE A 232 -20.48 -13.75 -38.17
CA PHE A 232 -19.65 -14.85 -37.64
C PHE A 232 -20.45 -15.93 -36.87
N ALA A 233 -21.60 -15.58 -36.29
CA ALA A 233 -22.38 -16.51 -35.48
C ALA A 233 -23.07 -17.58 -36.35
N LEU A 234 -23.61 -17.19 -37.51
CA LEU A 234 -24.21 -18.11 -38.47
C LEU A 234 -23.18 -19.03 -39.14
N GLU A 235 -21.93 -18.56 -39.27
CA GLU A 235 -20.84 -19.34 -39.86
C GLU A 235 -20.34 -20.44 -38.89
N LEU A 236 -20.37 -20.18 -37.58
CA LEU A 236 -20.04 -21.19 -36.56
C LEU A 236 -21.16 -22.23 -36.35
N GLU A 237 -22.43 -21.84 -36.43
CA GLU A 237 -23.55 -22.80 -36.36
C GLU A 237 -23.55 -23.78 -37.54
N SER A 238 -23.14 -23.33 -38.74
CA SER A 238 -23.03 -24.21 -39.92
C SER A 238 -21.80 -25.13 -39.89
N ILE A 239 -20.87 -24.95 -38.94
CA ILE A 239 -19.68 -25.79 -38.79
C ILE A 239 -19.87 -26.86 -37.70
N ILE A 240 -20.80 -26.66 -36.76
CA ILE A 240 -20.97 -27.51 -35.58
C ILE A 240 -22.25 -28.38 -35.62
N ILE A 241 -23.21 -28.08 -36.51
CA ILE A 241 -24.41 -28.92 -36.76
C ILE A 241 -24.32 -29.51 -38.17
#